data_AF-A0A6A4QYK0-F1
#
_entry.id   AF-A0A6A4QYK0-F1
#
_cell.length_a   1.000
_cell.length_b   1.000
_cell.length_c   1.000
_cell.angle_alpha   90.00
_cell.angle_beta   90.00
_cell.angle_gamma   90.00
#
_symmetry.space_group_name_H-M   'P 1'
#
loop_
_entity.id
_entity.type
_entity.pdbx_description
1 polymer ?
#
loop_
_entity_poly.entity_id
_entity_poly.type
_entity_poly.pdbx_seq_one_letter_code
_entity_poly.pdbx_strand_id
1 'polypeptide(L)'
;MSVSLLRHQKIALAWMLQKETRSLHCLGGILADDQGLGKTISMIALILMQKSLQSRSKTDDACNHKTEALNLDDDDDIGIVDVDNLKKNEEFDDIKPITEPSSSTLAPSRKRPAAGTLVVCPASVVRQWARELDEKVGNEKLSVLIYHGGSRTKYPDELATYDVVITTYAIVTNEVPKQPLVDEDEFDEKNGERFGLSSQFSASKKRKKAYNGNKKSKRGRKGIDSFLDCGSGPLAKVGWFRIILDEAQTIKNHRTQVARACCSLRAKRRWCLSGTPIQNTIDDLYSYFRFLRNSIQGYKKLQAVLRAIMLRRTKGTLIDGQPIINLPPKTIELTKVDFSGEERAFYTKLEADSRSQFKAYAAAGTVNQNYANILLMLLRLRQACDHPLLVKDYNSNPVGLDSFEMAKRLPRDLVTNLYMELDTTSAICHVCNVS
;
A
#
# COMPACT_ATOMS: atom_id res chain seq x y z
N MET A 1 15.52 20.11 -6.82
CA MET A 1 15.03 19.37 -8.00
C MET A 1 15.85 19.83 -9.19
N SER A 2 16.38 18.91 -9.99
CA SER A 2 17.06 19.24 -11.26
C SER A 2 16.06 19.60 -12.37
N VAL A 3 14.78 19.26 -12.20
CA VAL A 3 13.70 19.49 -13.17
C VAL A 3 12.69 20.52 -12.65
N SER A 4 12.25 21.41 -13.54
CA SER A 4 11.18 22.36 -13.28
C SER A 4 9.83 21.66 -13.21
N LEU A 5 9.08 21.86 -12.12
CA LEU A 5 7.74 21.30 -11.94
C LEU A 5 6.73 22.00 -12.84
N LEU A 6 5.85 21.22 -13.46
CA LEU A 6 4.67 21.73 -14.16
C LEU A 6 3.70 22.40 -13.18
N ARG A 7 2.84 23.28 -13.69
CA ARG A 7 1.89 24.06 -12.88
C ARG A 7 1.04 23.18 -11.95
N HIS A 8 0.46 22.11 -12.49
CA HIS A 8 -0.34 21.18 -11.69
C HIS A 8 0.50 20.41 -10.67
N GLN A 9 1.76 20.09 -10.98
CA GLN A 9 2.65 19.43 -10.03
C GLN A 9 2.99 20.35 -8.85
N LYS A 10 3.18 21.67 -9.09
CA LYS A 10 3.33 22.67 -8.02
C LYS A 10 2.09 22.76 -7.12
N ILE A 11 0.89 22.77 -7.72
CA ILE A 11 -0.38 22.74 -6.98
C ILE A 11 -0.49 21.45 -6.15
N ALA A 12 -0.11 20.31 -6.73
CA ALA A 12 -0.09 19.02 -6.03
C ALA A 12 0.84 19.08 -4.82
N LEU A 13 2.05 19.59 -5.02
CA LEU A 13 3.06 19.72 -3.98
C LEU A 13 2.57 20.59 -2.82
N ALA A 14 1.98 21.75 -3.12
CA ALA A 14 1.41 22.64 -2.11
C ALA A 14 0.30 21.95 -1.31
N TRP A 15 -0.62 21.27 -1.99
CA TRP A 15 -1.68 20.49 -1.36
C TRP A 15 -1.11 19.36 -0.48
N MET A 16 -0.10 18.63 -0.97
CA MET A 16 0.55 17.56 -0.21
C MET A 16 1.27 18.11 1.04
N LEU A 17 2.00 19.22 0.94
CA LEU A 17 2.62 19.88 2.09
C LEU A 17 1.58 20.26 3.15
N GLN A 18 0.46 20.85 2.73
CA GLN A 18 -0.63 21.21 3.63
C GLN A 18 -1.20 19.96 4.34
N LYS A 19 -1.34 18.85 3.61
CA LYS A 19 -1.85 17.58 4.18
C LYS A 19 -0.90 16.95 5.20
N GLU A 20 0.39 17.17 5.05
CA GLU A 20 1.38 16.64 5.98
C GLU A 20 1.63 17.52 7.22
N THR A 21 1.16 18.78 7.21
CA THR A 21 1.44 19.77 8.26
C THR A 21 0.21 20.26 9.02
N ARG A 22 -0.94 20.43 8.35
CA ARG A 22 -2.14 21.09 8.89
C ARG A 22 -3.40 20.22 8.91
N SER A 23 -3.29 18.94 8.58
CA SER A 23 -4.47 18.07 8.42
C SER A 23 -4.94 17.52 9.77
N LEU A 24 -6.20 17.82 10.12
CA LEU A 24 -6.87 17.38 11.36
C LEU A 24 -7.24 15.88 11.35
N HIS A 25 -7.44 15.27 10.17
CA HIS A 25 -8.03 13.92 10.06
C HIS A 25 -7.01 12.81 9.77
N CYS A 26 -5.98 13.10 8.97
CA CYS A 26 -4.89 12.18 8.68
C CYS A 26 -3.69 12.95 8.11
N LEU A 27 -2.47 12.53 8.47
CA LEU A 27 -1.25 13.09 7.90
C LEU A 27 -0.91 12.37 6.59
N GLY A 28 -1.22 13.04 5.48
CA GLY A 28 -1.14 12.50 4.13
C GLY A 28 -2.52 12.37 3.45
N GLY A 29 -2.63 11.50 2.45
CA GLY A 29 -3.85 11.39 1.65
C GLY A 29 -3.70 10.53 0.39
N ILE A 30 -4.60 10.75 -0.57
CA ILE A 30 -4.67 10.00 -1.83
C ILE A 30 -4.38 10.97 -2.98
N LEU A 31 -3.30 10.73 -3.73
CA LEU A 31 -3.03 11.42 -4.98
C LEU A 31 -3.51 10.55 -6.14
N ALA A 32 -4.71 10.87 -6.62
CA ALA A 32 -5.47 10.10 -7.59
C ALA A 32 -5.41 10.68 -9.02
N ASP A 33 -4.29 11.30 -9.39
CA ASP A 33 -4.09 11.88 -10.72
C ASP A 33 -3.98 10.81 -11.81
N ASP A 34 -4.49 11.10 -13.01
CA ASP A 34 -4.36 10.26 -14.20
C ASP A 34 -2.88 9.88 -14.49
N GLN A 35 -2.70 8.71 -15.10
CA GLN A 35 -1.37 8.28 -15.57
C GLN A 35 -0.78 9.29 -16.56
N GLY A 36 0.47 9.68 -16.32
CA GLY A 36 1.18 10.69 -17.13
C GLY A 36 1.17 12.11 -16.55
N LEU A 37 0.41 12.40 -15.49
CA LEU A 37 0.45 13.73 -14.84
C LEU A 37 1.69 13.93 -13.93
N GLY A 38 2.51 12.89 -13.71
CA GLY A 38 3.76 12.98 -12.94
C GLY A 38 3.57 12.88 -11.43
N LYS A 39 2.81 11.87 -10.97
CA LYS A 39 2.62 11.56 -9.54
C LYS A 39 3.95 11.32 -8.83
N THR A 40 4.84 10.52 -9.44
CA THR A 40 6.18 10.20 -8.92
C THR A 40 7.00 11.47 -8.70
N ILE A 41 7.12 12.32 -9.72
CA ILE A 41 7.82 13.61 -9.64
C ILE A 41 7.24 14.52 -8.55
N SER A 42 5.91 14.59 -8.44
CA SER A 42 5.25 15.39 -7.40
C SER A 42 5.62 14.87 -5.99
N MET A 43 5.70 13.55 -5.83
CA MET A 43 6.07 12.92 -4.57
C MET A 43 7.56 13.08 -4.23
N ILE A 44 8.46 12.98 -5.22
CA ILE A 44 9.89 13.26 -5.05
C ILE A 44 10.09 14.71 -4.59
N ALA A 45 9.38 15.66 -5.20
CA ALA A 45 9.42 17.06 -4.78
C ALA A 45 8.97 17.26 -3.32
N LEU A 46 7.97 16.48 -2.85
CA LEU A 46 7.52 16.50 -1.46
C LEU A 46 8.58 15.94 -0.50
N ILE A 47 9.32 14.89 -0.89
CA ILE A 47 10.45 14.35 -0.11
C ILE A 47 11.54 15.42 0.06
N LEU A 48 11.96 16.05 -1.05
CA LEU A 48 13.01 17.06 -1.03
C LEU A 48 12.62 18.31 -0.24
N MET A 49 11.43 18.85 -0.48
CA MET A 49 10.96 20.05 0.22
C MET A 49 10.93 19.83 1.74
N GLN A 50 10.47 18.66 2.19
CA GLN A 50 10.44 18.35 3.61
C GLN A 50 11.83 18.19 4.22
N LYS A 51 12.79 17.61 3.48
CA LYS A 51 14.19 17.50 3.91
C LYS A 51 14.81 18.90 4.10
N SER A 52 14.57 19.82 3.16
CA SER A 52 15.05 21.20 3.28
C SER A 52 14.41 21.98 4.45
N LEU A 53 13.17 21.66 4.82
CA LEU A 53 12.52 22.29 5.97
C LEU A 53 13.09 21.75 7.30
N GLN A 54 13.43 20.47 7.34
CA GLN A 54 14.04 19.84 8.53
C GLN A 54 15.50 20.25 8.73
N SER A 55 16.26 20.54 7.67
CA SER A 55 17.62 21.07 7.81
C SER A 55 17.59 22.50 8.35
N ARG A 56 16.67 23.35 7.88
CA ARG A 56 16.49 24.72 8.37
C ARG A 56 16.03 24.80 9.83
N SER A 57 15.10 23.95 10.26
CA SER A 57 14.68 23.94 11.67
C SER A 57 15.82 23.54 12.61
N LYS A 58 16.73 22.65 12.17
CA LYS A 58 17.90 22.25 12.96
C LYS A 58 18.98 23.33 13.05
N THR A 59 19.09 24.22 12.07
CA THR A 59 20.02 25.35 12.10
C THR A 59 19.52 26.50 12.97
N ASP A 60 18.20 26.70 13.04
CA ASP A 60 17.60 27.75 13.87
C ASP A 60 17.65 27.40 15.37
N ASP A 61 17.50 26.11 15.73
CA ASP A 61 17.68 25.63 17.11
C ASP A 61 19.15 25.70 17.59
N ALA A 62 20.13 25.75 16.68
CA ALA A 62 21.54 25.89 17.02
C ALA A 62 21.95 27.35 17.32
N CYS A 63 21.14 28.34 16.92
CA CYS A 63 21.43 29.77 17.11
C CYS A 63 20.75 30.37 18.37
N ASN A 64 19.84 29.64 19.01
CA ASN A 64 19.05 30.12 20.16
C ASN A 64 19.37 29.44 21.50
N HIS A 65 20.66 29.16 21.76
CA HIS A 65 21.13 28.79 23.10
C HIS A 65 21.91 29.94 23.76
N LYS A 66 21.20 31.04 24.06
CA LYS A 66 21.50 31.93 25.19
C LYS A 66 20.22 32.65 25.61
N THR A 67 19.38 31.94 26.35
CA THR A 67 18.48 32.55 27.34
C THR A 67 18.14 31.50 28.40
N GLU A 68 18.90 31.62 29.49
CA GLU A 68 18.55 31.40 30.90
C GLU A 68 17.41 30.42 31.20
N ALA A 69 17.80 29.27 31.74
CA ALA A 69 16.95 28.39 32.51
C ALA A 69 16.51 29.14 33.80
N LEU A 70 15.24 29.50 33.87
CA LEU A 70 14.57 29.85 35.12
C LEU A 70 13.90 28.58 35.66
N ASN A 71 14.49 28.04 36.72
CA ASN A 71 13.83 27.08 37.61
C ASN A 71 12.79 27.85 38.44
N LEU A 72 11.52 27.44 38.39
CA LEU A 72 10.52 27.73 39.43
C LEU A 72 9.46 26.61 39.39
N ASP A 73 9.63 25.60 40.24
CA ASP A 73 8.51 24.91 40.87
C ASP A 73 8.35 25.57 42.25
N ASP A 74 7.22 26.23 42.47
CA ASP A 74 6.55 26.35 43.78
C ASP A 74 5.11 26.85 43.51
N ASP A 75 4.15 26.04 43.95
CA ASP A 75 2.70 26.30 43.96
C ASP A 75 2.35 27.42 44.96
N ASP A 76 1.30 28.21 44.66
CA ASP A 76 0.31 28.63 45.67
C ASP A 76 -0.96 29.24 45.03
N ASP A 77 -2.08 28.96 45.71
CA ASP A 77 -3.50 28.99 45.32
C ASP A 77 -4.19 30.38 45.54
N ILE A 78 -5.48 30.48 45.13
CA ILE A 78 -6.60 31.41 45.48
C ILE A 78 -7.35 31.89 44.21
N GLY A 79 -8.67 31.73 44.03
CA GLY A 79 -9.70 31.05 44.81
C GLY A 79 -11.05 31.11 44.08
N ILE A 80 -11.91 30.11 44.32
CA ILE A 80 -13.35 30.14 43.98
C ILE A 80 -14.12 29.82 45.27
N VAL A 81 -15.15 30.64 45.50
CA VAL A 81 -16.03 30.73 46.67
C VAL A 81 -16.93 29.51 46.90
N ASP A 82 -17.06 29.18 48.19
CA ASP A 82 -18.12 28.51 48.98
C ASP A 82 -19.27 27.74 48.30
N VAL A 83 -19.60 26.56 48.81
CA VAL A 83 -20.76 26.32 49.71
C VAL A 83 -20.79 24.84 50.21
N ASP A 84 -20.91 24.71 51.54
CA ASP A 84 -21.51 23.64 52.37
C ASP A 84 -20.84 22.28 52.71
N ASN A 85 -20.49 22.20 54.01
CA ASN A 85 -20.94 21.24 55.04
C ASN A 85 -20.23 19.89 55.31
N LEU A 86 -19.68 19.87 56.54
CA LEU A 86 -19.80 18.85 57.62
C LEU A 86 -18.90 17.58 57.64
N LYS A 87 -18.07 17.57 58.71
CA LYS A 87 -17.68 16.48 59.64
C LYS A 87 -16.38 15.67 59.41
N LYS A 88 -15.36 16.11 60.17
CA LYS A 88 -14.67 15.44 61.31
C LYS A 88 -13.79 14.18 61.12
N ASN A 89 -12.67 14.23 61.89
CA ASN A 89 -11.70 13.22 62.37
C ASN A 89 -10.43 13.09 61.50
N GLU A 90 -9.26 13.64 61.88
CA GLU A 90 -8.32 13.40 63.03
C GLU A 90 -7.35 12.22 62.84
N GLU A 91 -6.08 12.47 63.26
CA GLU A 91 -4.87 11.62 63.42
C GLU A 91 -3.99 11.44 62.16
N PHE A 92 -2.82 12.09 61.96
CA PHE A 92 -1.55 12.34 62.71
C PHE A 92 -0.66 11.10 62.93
N ASP A 93 0.52 11.04 62.26
CA ASP A 93 1.85 10.83 62.88
C ASP A 93 3.05 10.74 61.89
N ASP A 94 4.01 11.66 62.12
CA ASP A 94 5.49 11.54 62.18
C ASP A 94 6.44 11.10 61.02
N ILE A 95 7.04 12.13 60.37
CA ILE A 95 8.47 12.58 60.34
C ILE A 95 9.66 11.58 60.22
N LYS A 96 10.29 11.56 59.01
CA LYS A 96 11.75 11.66 58.60
C LYS A 96 12.85 10.68 59.12
N PRO A 97 14.11 10.63 58.56
CA PRO A 97 14.65 10.89 57.19
C PRO A 97 15.77 9.90 56.69
N ILE A 98 16.15 10.02 55.39
CA ILE A 98 17.43 9.64 54.71
C ILE A 98 17.77 8.13 54.56
N THR A 99 18.08 7.68 53.33
CA THR A 99 19.42 7.24 52.82
C THR A 99 19.27 6.58 51.45
N GLU A 100 19.91 7.12 50.41
CA GLU A 100 20.13 6.39 49.14
C GLU A 100 21.03 5.16 49.39
N PRO A 101 20.82 4.05 48.66
CA PRO A 101 21.91 3.68 47.78
C PRO A 101 21.43 3.33 46.37
N SER A 102 22.12 3.96 45.44
CA SER A 102 22.30 3.58 44.05
C SER A 102 22.43 2.06 43.85
N SER A 103 21.53 1.48 43.07
CA SER A 103 21.88 0.35 42.20
C SER A 103 21.02 0.37 40.93
N SER A 104 21.73 0.53 39.83
CA SER A 104 21.29 0.56 38.45
C SER A 104 20.60 -0.72 38.00
N THR A 105 19.41 -0.61 37.38
CA THR A 105 19.05 -1.41 36.20
C THR A 105 17.85 -0.78 35.48
N LEU A 106 18.08 0.31 34.75
CA LEU A 106 17.13 0.78 33.75
C LEU A 106 17.17 -0.18 32.56
N ALA A 107 16.14 -1.02 32.42
CA ALA A 107 15.92 -1.81 31.22
C ALA A 107 15.91 -0.89 29.99
N PRO A 108 16.63 -1.22 28.89
CA PRO A 108 16.63 -0.37 27.71
C PRO A 108 15.24 -0.41 27.09
N SER A 109 14.53 0.73 27.12
CA SER A 109 13.32 0.90 26.31
C SER A 109 13.74 0.71 24.86
N ARG A 110 13.43 -0.44 24.24
CA ARG A 110 13.74 -0.72 22.83
C ARG A 110 12.93 0.22 21.93
N LYS A 111 13.38 1.47 21.79
CA LYS A 111 12.81 2.43 20.84
C LYS A 111 13.21 1.97 19.43
N ARG A 112 12.21 1.72 18.59
CA ARG A 112 12.42 1.36 17.17
C ARG A 112 13.19 2.48 16.46
N PRO A 113 14.13 2.16 15.56
CA PRO A 113 14.86 3.17 14.82
C PRO A 113 13.91 3.96 13.92
N ALA A 114 14.08 5.29 13.92
CA ALA A 114 13.29 6.19 13.09
C ALA A 114 13.97 6.32 11.72
N ALA A 115 13.25 6.01 10.65
CA ALA A 115 13.74 6.09 9.27
C ALA A 115 13.01 7.17 8.47
N GLY A 116 13.55 7.49 7.29
CA GLY A 116 12.96 8.43 6.35
C GLY A 116 11.69 7.90 5.66
N THR A 117 11.73 7.82 4.33
CA THR A 117 10.58 7.49 3.50
C THR A 117 10.66 6.06 2.98
N LEU A 118 9.60 5.27 3.17
CA LEU A 118 9.42 3.98 2.52
C LEU A 118 8.49 4.10 1.31
N VAL A 119 8.97 3.68 0.14
CA VAL A 119 8.17 3.54 -1.08
C VAL A 119 7.88 2.06 -1.29
N VAL A 120 6.60 1.71 -1.36
CA VAL A 120 6.13 0.35 -1.70
C VAL A 120 5.49 0.42 -3.08
N CYS A 121 6.06 -0.27 -4.05
CA CYS A 121 5.62 -0.22 -5.45
C CYS A 121 5.61 -1.61 -6.11
N PRO A 122 4.97 -1.78 -7.28
CA PRO A 122 5.09 -3.01 -8.07
C PRO A 122 6.56 -3.30 -8.44
N ALA A 123 6.91 -4.58 -8.54
CA ALA A 123 8.29 -5.00 -8.85
C ALA A 123 8.83 -4.41 -10.16
N SER A 124 7.95 -4.20 -11.14
CA SER A 124 8.27 -3.62 -12.45
C SER A 124 8.76 -2.17 -12.39
N VAL A 125 8.35 -1.39 -11.37
CA VAL A 125 8.68 0.05 -11.29
C VAL A 125 9.72 0.39 -10.22
N VAL A 126 10.27 -0.61 -9.50
CA VAL A 126 11.30 -0.39 -8.47
C VAL A 126 12.52 0.33 -9.03
N ARG A 127 13.04 -0.14 -10.17
CA ARG A 127 14.19 0.48 -10.83
C ARG A 127 13.86 1.85 -11.42
N GLN A 128 12.62 2.04 -11.87
CA GLN A 128 12.15 3.33 -12.35
C GLN A 128 12.15 4.37 -11.21
N TRP A 129 11.62 4.02 -10.04
CA TRP A 129 11.67 4.89 -8.85
C TRP A 129 13.09 5.27 -8.46
N ALA A 130 14.02 4.31 -8.45
CA ALA A 130 15.41 4.57 -8.12
C ALA A 130 16.07 5.52 -9.14
N ARG A 131 15.84 5.29 -10.44
CA ARG A 131 16.33 6.15 -11.51
C ARG A 131 15.76 7.56 -11.44
N GLU A 132 14.45 7.70 -11.22
CA GLU A 132 13.81 9.02 -11.09
C GLU A 132 14.35 9.79 -9.87
N LEU A 133 14.60 9.11 -8.75
CA LEU A 133 15.23 9.73 -7.59
C LEU A 133 16.69 10.15 -7.85
N ASP A 134 17.44 9.39 -8.65
CA ASP A 134 18.83 9.74 -8.98
C ASP A 134 18.91 10.90 -10.00
N GLU A 135 18.13 10.85 -11.08
CA GLU A 135 18.16 11.84 -12.16
C GLU A 135 17.48 13.18 -11.80
N LYS A 136 16.40 13.14 -11.02
CA LYS A 136 15.53 14.31 -10.78
C LYS A 136 15.89 15.08 -9.51
N VAL A 137 16.71 14.48 -8.64
CA VAL A 137 17.29 15.13 -7.47
C VAL A 137 18.58 15.82 -7.92
N GLY A 138 18.74 17.09 -7.55
CA GLY A 138 19.92 17.89 -7.92
C GLY A 138 21.07 17.68 -6.93
N ASN A 139 21.79 18.76 -6.62
CA ASN A 139 23.02 18.73 -5.79
C ASN A 139 22.84 18.14 -4.38
N GLU A 140 21.63 18.20 -3.80
CA GLU A 140 21.31 17.54 -2.53
C GLU A 140 20.92 16.08 -2.76
N LYS A 141 21.89 15.20 -3.01
CA LYS A 141 21.62 13.78 -3.25
C LYS A 141 20.90 13.15 -2.05
N LEU A 142 19.82 12.42 -2.33
CA LEU A 142 19.14 11.57 -1.34
C LEU A 142 19.86 10.22 -1.28
N SER A 143 20.05 9.68 -0.08
CA SER A 143 20.51 8.30 0.06
C SER A 143 19.34 7.35 -0.21
N VAL A 144 19.43 6.58 -1.31
CA VAL A 144 18.36 5.68 -1.76
C VAL A 144 18.82 4.22 -1.67
N LEU A 145 18.00 3.37 -1.03
CA LEU A 145 18.22 1.92 -0.97
C LEU A 145 17.12 1.18 -1.72
N ILE A 146 17.50 0.29 -2.63
CA ILE A 146 16.59 -0.70 -3.22
C ILE A 146 16.56 -1.93 -2.32
N TYR A 147 15.50 -2.05 -1.53
CA TYR A 147 15.25 -3.17 -0.64
C TYR A 147 14.44 -4.26 -1.36
N HIS A 148 15.12 -5.01 -2.22
CA HIS A 148 14.58 -6.11 -3.02
C HIS A 148 15.61 -7.25 -3.20
N GLY A 149 15.15 -8.47 -3.54
CA GLY A 149 16.03 -9.62 -3.76
C GLY A 149 16.48 -10.35 -2.48
N GLY A 150 17.42 -11.30 -2.61
CA GLY A 150 17.89 -12.15 -1.50
C GLY A 150 19.02 -11.56 -0.66
N SER A 151 19.75 -10.57 -1.17
CA SER A 151 20.89 -9.90 -0.51
C SER A 151 20.48 -8.71 0.37
N ARG A 152 19.24 -8.72 0.88
CA ARG A 152 18.70 -7.62 1.68
C ARG A 152 19.29 -7.62 3.08
N THR A 153 19.49 -6.41 3.64
CA THR A 153 19.87 -6.27 5.05
C THR A 153 18.82 -6.86 5.98
N LYS A 154 19.28 -7.47 7.06
CA LYS A 154 18.43 -7.99 8.15
C LYS A 154 18.34 -7.01 9.33
N TYR A 155 19.09 -5.91 9.27
CA TYR A 155 19.24 -4.98 10.38
C TYR A 155 18.34 -3.76 10.20
N PRO A 156 17.40 -3.49 11.14
CA PRO A 156 16.53 -2.32 11.08
C PRO A 156 17.29 -0.99 11.11
N ASP A 157 18.42 -0.94 11.81
CA ASP A 157 19.21 0.28 11.98
C ASP A 157 19.88 0.72 10.67
N GLU A 158 20.30 -0.24 9.84
CA GLU A 158 20.86 0.04 8.51
C GLU A 158 19.81 0.69 7.60
N LEU A 159 18.56 0.21 7.64
CA LEU A 159 17.45 0.81 6.89
C LEU A 159 17.18 2.26 7.30
N ALA A 160 17.42 2.59 8.58
CA ALA A 160 17.20 3.93 9.10
C ALA A 160 18.26 4.95 8.66
N THR A 161 19.40 4.49 8.12
CA THR A 161 20.44 5.38 7.59
C THR A 161 20.08 6.02 6.24
N TYR A 162 19.14 5.41 5.50
CA TYR A 162 18.73 5.88 4.18
C TYR A 162 17.57 6.88 4.25
N ASP A 163 17.63 7.92 3.41
CA ASP A 163 16.54 8.90 3.26
C ASP A 163 15.30 8.25 2.63
N VAL A 164 15.52 7.38 1.64
CA VAL A 164 14.46 6.69 0.91
C VAL A 164 14.80 5.20 0.77
N VAL A 165 13.87 4.34 1.16
CA VAL A 165 13.94 2.89 0.94
C VAL A 165 12.81 2.50 -0.01
N ILE A 166 13.15 1.81 -1.10
CA ILE A 166 12.19 1.35 -2.11
C ILE A 166 12.05 -0.16 -1.98
N THR A 167 10.83 -0.66 -1.87
CA THR A 167 10.54 -2.09 -1.77
C THR A 167 9.27 -2.47 -2.53
N THR A 168 8.93 -3.76 -2.53
CA THR A 168 7.74 -4.27 -3.20
C THR A 168 6.68 -4.75 -2.21
N TYR A 169 5.44 -4.77 -2.67
CA TYR A 169 4.31 -5.32 -1.91
C TYR A 169 4.55 -6.75 -1.43
N ALA A 170 5.21 -7.59 -2.24
CA ALA A 170 5.54 -8.96 -1.87
C ALA A 170 6.50 -9.03 -0.67
N ILE A 171 7.52 -8.16 -0.63
CA ILE A 171 8.48 -8.13 0.48
C ILE A 171 7.81 -7.67 1.77
N VAL A 172 7.02 -6.59 1.70
CA VAL A 172 6.23 -6.12 2.85
C VAL A 172 5.34 -7.22 3.41
N THR A 173 4.69 -7.98 2.53
CA THR A 173 3.79 -9.07 2.92
C THR A 173 4.51 -10.22 3.64
N ASN A 174 5.75 -10.51 3.24
CA ASN A 174 6.56 -11.57 3.82
C ASN A 174 7.24 -11.16 5.13
N GLU A 175 7.56 -9.89 5.30
CA GLU A 175 8.30 -9.38 6.47
C GLU A 175 7.40 -8.88 7.60
N VAL A 176 6.14 -8.60 7.30
CA VAL A 176 5.17 -8.26 8.34
C VAL A 176 4.54 -9.56 8.90
N PRO A 177 4.47 -9.73 10.23
CA PRO A 177 3.79 -10.86 10.84
C PRO A 177 2.35 -11.02 10.33
N LYS A 178 1.98 -12.24 9.94
CA LYS A 178 0.62 -12.56 9.54
C LYS A 178 -0.33 -12.25 10.68
N GLN A 179 -1.22 -11.28 10.48
CA GLN A 179 -2.27 -11.03 11.45
C GLN A 179 -3.30 -12.16 11.37
N PRO A 180 -3.72 -12.74 12.51
CA PRO A 180 -4.75 -13.79 12.51
C PRO A 180 -6.01 -13.24 11.85
N LEU A 181 -6.68 -14.06 11.04
CA LEU A 181 -8.04 -13.80 10.60
C LEU A 181 -8.92 -13.90 11.85
N VAL A 182 -8.95 -12.83 12.65
CA VAL A 182 -10.07 -12.64 13.57
C VAL A 182 -11.22 -12.32 12.63
N ASP A 183 -12.29 -13.11 12.70
CA ASP A 183 -13.58 -12.71 12.14
C ASP A 183 -13.95 -11.39 12.83
N GLU A 184 -13.53 -10.26 12.25
CA GLU A 184 -13.77 -8.90 12.77
C GLU A 184 -15.28 -8.57 12.78
N ASP A 185 -16.13 -9.49 12.30
CA ASP A 185 -17.59 -9.44 12.37
C ASP A 185 -18.09 -9.31 13.84
N GLU A 186 -17.41 -9.86 14.86
CA GLU A 186 -17.81 -9.70 16.27
C GLU A 186 -17.48 -8.30 16.85
N PHE A 187 -16.47 -7.60 16.33
CA PHE A 187 -16.17 -6.23 16.76
C PHE A 187 -17.16 -5.22 16.12
N ASP A 188 -17.70 -5.56 14.95
CA ASP A 188 -18.72 -4.79 14.25
C ASP A 188 -20.16 -5.07 14.77
N GLU A 189 -20.47 -6.26 15.28
CA GLU A 189 -21.80 -6.56 15.87
C GLU A 189 -22.11 -5.70 17.11
N LYS A 190 -21.11 -5.43 17.97
CA LYS A 190 -21.30 -4.59 19.16
C LYS A 190 -21.59 -3.11 18.86
N ASN A 191 -21.23 -2.65 17.66
CA ASN A 191 -21.60 -1.33 17.17
C ASN A 191 -22.86 -1.37 16.29
N GLY A 192 -23.17 -2.49 15.65
CA GLY A 192 -24.35 -2.67 14.80
C GLY A 192 -25.68 -2.42 15.54
N GLU A 193 -25.81 -2.87 16.79
CA GLU A 193 -27.04 -2.66 17.58
C GLU A 193 -27.25 -1.21 18.04
N ARG A 194 -26.20 -0.36 18.00
CA ARG A 194 -26.30 1.08 18.31
C ARG A 194 -26.63 1.93 17.08
N PHE A 195 -26.58 1.36 15.88
CA PHE A 195 -26.74 2.05 14.61
C PHE A 195 -27.87 1.47 13.76
N GLY A 196 -29.06 1.26 14.35
CA GLY A 196 -30.37 1.34 13.68
C GLY A 196 -30.47 0.83 12.24
N LEU A 197 -29.93 -0.35 11.94
CA LEU A 197 -30.17 -1.05 10.69
C LEU A 197 -31.24 -2.10 10.97
N SER A 198 -32.46 -1.83 10.54
CA SER A 198 -33.56 -2.78 10.57
C SER A 198 -33.20 -4.01 9.73
N SER A 199 -33.13 -5.15 10.41
CA SER A 199 -33.07 -6.47 9.82
C SER A 199 -34.37 -6.76 9.04
N GLN A 200 -34.34 -6.63 7.72
CA GLN A 200 -35.21 -7.40 6.84
C GLN A 200 -34.37 -7.91 5.66
N PHE A 201 -34.53 -9.20 5.35
CA PHE A 201 -33.74 -10.04 4.45
C PHE A 201 -32.46 -10.68 5.03
N SER A 202 -32.65 -11.68 5.88
CA SER A 202 -31.87 -12.93 5.78
C SER A 202 -32.68 -14.10 6.33
N ALA A 203 -33.31 -14.83 5.41
CA ALA A 203 -33.99 -16.08 5.70
C ALA A 203 -32.96 -17.22 5.88
N SER A 204 -32.97 -17.81 7.07
CA SER A 204 -32.88 -19.25 7.32
C SER A 204 -31.64 -20.02 6.83
N LYS A 205 -30.69 -20.30 7.73
CA LYS A 205 -30.07 -21.63 7.90
C LYS A 205 -29.55 -21.79 9.35
N LYS A 206 -30.42 -22.28 10.24
CA LYS A 206 -30.05 -22.72 11.60
C LYS A 206 -29.20 -23.99 11.51
N ARG A 207 -27.99 -23.97 12.09
CA ARG A 207 -27.28 -25.19 12.50
C ARG A 207 -26.95 -25.08 14.00
N LYS A 208 -27.56 -25.97 14.79
CA LYS A 208 -27.45 -26.06 16.26
C LYS A 208 -25.99 -26.25 16.71
N LYS A 209 -25.55 -25.49 17.72
CA LYS A 209 -24.41 -25.86 18.59
C LYS A 209 -24.86 -25.90 20.04
N ALA A 210 -24.54 -27.00 20.70
CA ALA A 210 -24.83 -27.27 22.10
C ALA A 210 -23.96 -26.42 23.03
N TYR A 211 -24.57 -26.00 24.12
CA TYR A 211 -23.99 -25.21 25.20
C TYR A 211 -23.20 -26.11 26.14
N ASN A 212 -21.98 -25.72 26.54
CA ASN A 212 -21.43 -26.17 27.82
C ASN A 212 -20.37 -25.20 28.38
N GLY A 213 -20.73 -24.57 29.50
CA GLY A 213 -19.92 -24.58 30.72
C GLY A 213 -18.62 -23.77 30.79
N ASN A 214 -18.74 -22.52 31.24
CA ASN A 214 -17.85 -21.75 32.13
C ASN A 214 -16.39 -22.23 32.33
N LYS A 215 -15.44 -21.35 31.95
CA LYS A 215 -14.26 -21.04 32.79
C LYS A 215 -13.88 -19.57 32.62
N LYS A 216 -14.18 -18.76 33.65
CA LYS A 216 -13.70 -17.39 33.81
C LYS A 216 -12.17 -17.41 33.97
N SER A 217 -11.43 -16.83 33.02
CA SER A 217 -10.06 -16.39 33.26
C SER A 217 -9.99 -14.87 33.14
N LYS A 218 -9.70 -14.19 34.25
CA LYS A 218 -9.25 -12.80 34.30
C LYS A 218 -8.09 -12.61 33.31
N ARG A 219 -8.26 -11.81 32.26
CA ARG A 219 -7.14 -11.28 31.48
C ARG A 219 -7.08 -9.78 31.67
N GLY A 220 -6.15 -9.38 32.53
CA GLY A 220 -5.70 -8.01 32.65
C GLY A 220 -5.15 -7.49 31.33
N ARG A 221 -5.44 -6.22 31.09
CA ARG A 221 -5.02 -5.40 29.95
C ARG A 221 -3.50 -5.22 30.02
N LYS A 222 -2.72 -6.17 29.47
CA LYS A 222 -1.27 -6.01 29.25
C LYS A 222 -1.02 -5.67 27.79
N GLY A 223 -0.22 -4.63 27.57
CA GLY A 223 -0.04 -3.94 26.29
C GLY A 223 0.40 -4.82 25.12
N ILE A 224 -0.12 -4.46 23.94
CA ILE A 224 0.06 -5.08 22.61
C ILE A 224 1.51 -5.02 22.10
N ASP A 225 2.47 -4.44 22.82
CA ASP A 225 3.84 -4.27 22.34
C ASP A 225 4.78 -5.46 22.55
N SER A 226 4.40 -6.48 23.35
CA SER A 226 5.33 -7.56 23.74
C SER A 226 5.33 -8.83 22.87
N PHE A 227 4.33 -9.02 21.98
CA PHE A 227 4.21 -10.24 21.16
C PHE A 227 4.69 -10.11 19.71
N LEU A 228 5.14 -8.92 19.27
CA LEU A 228 5.49 -8.67 17.86
C LEU A 228 6.95 -8.96 17.48
N ASP A 229 7.81 -9.33 18.43
CA ASP A 229 9.27 -9.19 18.23
C ASP A 229 9.98 -10.45 17.69
N CYS A 230 9.36 -11.63 17.73
CA CYS A 230 10.02 -12.92 17.38
C CYS A 230 9.85 -13.36 15.91
N GLY A 231 9.01 -12.71 15.10
CA GLY A 231 8.76 -13.10 13.70
C GLY A 231 8.60 -11.95 12.71
N SER A 232 8.91 -10.72 13.11
CA SER A 232 8.83 -9.55 12.24
C SER A 232 10.16 -9.30 11.53
N GLY A 233 10.11 -9.13 10.21
CA GLY A 233 11.23 -8.69 9.39
C GLY A 233 11.59 -7.23 9.65
N PRO A 234 12.74 -6.78 9.13
CA PRO A 234 13.32 -5.48 9.47
C PRO A 234 12.40 -4.31 9.11
N LEU A 235 11.65 -4.38 8.00
CA LEU A 235 10.70 -3.32 7.60
C LEU A 235 9.63 -3.01 8.66
N ALA A 236 9.17 -4.02 9.42
CA ALA A 236 8.15 -3.87 10.45
C ALA A 236 8.71 -3.36 11.79
N LYS A 237 10.02 -3.52 12.00
CA LYS A 237 10.75 -3.07 13.19
C LYS A 237 11.21 -1.61 13.10
N VAL A 238 11.13 -0.99 11.92
CA VAL A 238 11.44 0.42 11.68
C VAL A 238 10.21 1.32 11.87
N GLY A 239 10.40 2.51 12.44
CA GLY A 239 9.40 3.57 12.49
C GLY A 239 9.59 4.57 11.35
N TRP A 240 8.79 4.48 10.30
CA TRP A 240 8.93 5.31 9.11
C TRP A 240 8.39 6.73 9.33
N PHE A 241 9.07 7.74 8.77
CA PHE A 241 8.52 9.08 8.70
C PHE A 241 7.34 9.13 7.73
N ARG A 242 7.51 8.55 6.54
CA ARG A 242 6.49 8.51 5.48
C ARG A 242 6.43 7.13 4.83
N ILE A 243 5.23 6.64 4.54
CA ILE A 243 5.02 5.48 3.66
C ILE A 243 4.22 5.94 2.43
N ILE A 244 4.69 5.56 1.25
CA ILE A 244 4.06 5.82 -0.04
C ILE A 244 3.72 4.46 -0.65
N LEU A 245 2.45 4.26 -1.00
CA LEU A 245 2.00 3.13 -1.80
C LEU A 245 1.82 3.59 -3.23
N ASP A 246 2.63 3.09 -4.15
CA ASP A 246 2.50 3.33 -5.58
C ASP A 246 1.64 2.23 -6.23
N GLU A 247 0.81 2.62 -7.20
CA GLU A 247 -0.29 1.77 -7.71
C GLU A 247 -1.12 1.15 -6.57
N ALA A 248 -1.62 2.02 -5.70
CA ALA A 248 -2.29 1.66 -4.45
C ALA A 248 -3.50 0.73 -4.63
N GLN A 249 -4.08 0.63 -5.83
CA GLN A 249 -5.11 -0.37 -6.15
C GLN A 249 -4.68 -1.82 -5.88
N THR A 250 -3.38 -2.07 -5.71
CA THR A 250 -2.84 -3.36 -5.25
C THR A 250 -3.41 -3.80 -3.90
N ILE A 251 -3.77 -2.85 -3.02
CA ILE A 251 -4.34 -3.15 -1.69
C ILE A 251 -5.86 -3.02 -1.61
N LYS A 252 -6.57 -2.89 -2.74
CA LYS A 252 -8.03 -2.62 -2.78
C LYS A 252 -8.88 -3.56 -1.92
N ASN A 253 -8.48 -4.83 -1.83
CA ASN A 253 -9.17 -5.80 -0.97
C ASN A 253 -8.52 -5.84 0.43
N HIS A 254 -9.21 -5.25 1.40
CA HIS A 254 -8.76 -5.14 2.79
C HIS A 254 -8.52 -6.49 3.49
N ARG A 255 -9.12 -7.59 2.99
CA ARG A 255 -8.97 -8.94 3.56
C ARG A 255 -7.64 -9.59 3.19
N THR A 256 -6.97 -9.10 2.15
CA THR A 256 -5.72 -9.68 1.65
C THR A 256 -4.56 -9.48 2.64
N GLN A 257 -3.63 -10.42 2.68
CA GLN A 257 -2.42 -10.30 3.51
C GLN A 257 -1.61 -9.05 3.14
N VAL A 258 -1.56 -8.68 1.85
CA VAL A 258 -0.85 -7.49 1.36
C VAL A 258 -1.44 -6.22 1.98
N ALA A 259 -2.76 -6.04 1.90
CA ALA A 259 -3.43 -4.86 2.46
C ALA A 259 -3.22 -4.76 3.97
N ARG A 260 -3.38 -5.88 4.69
CA ARG A 260 -3.17 -5.96 6.14
C ARG A 260 -1.72 -5.66 6.51
N ALA A 261 -0.77 -6.18 5.73
CA ALA A 261 0.65 -5.96 5.95
C ALA A 261 1.01 -4.48 5.80
N CYS A 262 0.59 -3.84 4.71
CA CYS A 262 0.79 -2.40 4.49
C CYS A 262 0.16 -1.54 5.58
N CYS A 263 -1.04 -1.88 6.05
CA CYS A 263 -1.73 -1.15 7.14
C CYS A 263 -1.01 -1.26 8.49
N SER A 264 -0.34 -2.38 8.75
CA SER A 264 0.36 -2.63 10.01
C SER A 264 1.66 -1.84 10.16
N LEU A 265 2.26 -1.38 9.04
CA LEU A 265 3.50 -0.63 9.06
C LEU A 265 3.35 0.68 9.86
N ARG A 266 4.35 0.97 10.69
CA ARG A 266 4.37 2.16 11.52
C ARG A 266 4.92 3.33 10.73
N ALA A 267 4.07 4.32 10.51
CA ALA A 267 4.45 5.58 9.89
C ALA A 267 3.73 6.79 10.48
N LYS A 268 4.39 7.95 10.45
CA LYS A 268 3.78 9.24 10.80
C LYS A 268 2.89 9.75 9.66
N ARG A 269 3.34 9.66 8.41
CA ARG A 269 2.65 10.16 7.21
C ARG A 269 2.39 9.04 6.21
N ARG A 270 1.22 9.04 5.55
CA ARG A 270 0.80 7.96 4.64
C ARG A 270 0.21 8.50 3.34
N TRP A 271 0.70 7.98 2.22
CA TRP A 271 0.28 8.38 0.89
C TRP A 271 -0.13 7.18 0.04
N CYS A 272 -1.23 7.32 -0.67
CA CYS A 272 -1.65 6.41 -1.73
C CYS A 272 -1.54 7.13 -3.07
N LEU A 273 -0.74 6.60 -3.99
CA LEU A 273 -0.65 7.05 -5.38
C LEU A 273 -1.39 6.03 -6.25
N SER A 274 -2.39 6.46 -7.00
CA SER A 274 -3.13 5.56 -7.91
C SER A 274 -3.75 6.35 -9.06
N GLY A 275 -3.61 5.87 -10.29
CA GLY A 275 -4.39 6.42 -11.41
C GLY A 275 -5.86 5.96 -11.41
N THR A 276 -6.18 4.88 -10.70
CA THR A 276 -7.50 4.25 -10.69
C THR A 276 -7.92 3.94 -9.24
N PRO A 277 -8.27 4.98 -8.45
CA PRO A 277 -8.53 4.80 -7.02
C PRO A 277 -9.75 3.91 -6.72
N ILE A 278 -10.70 3.80 -7.66
CA ILE A 278 -11.89 2.93 -7.57
C ILE A 278 -11.91 2.09 -8.84
N GLN A 279 -11.95 0.76 -8.70
CA GLN A 279 -12.00 -0.15 -9.85
C GLN A 279 -13.34 -0.87 -9.93
N ASN A 280 -13.75 -1.51 -8.83
CA ASN A 280 -14.88 -2.42 -8.82
C ASN A 280 -16.00 -1.91 -7.92
N THR A 281 -15.67 -1.52 -6.69
CA THR A 281 -16.65 -1.21 -5.65
C THR A 281 -16.20 -0.08 -4.76
N ILE A 282 -17.13 0.51 -4.01
CA ILE A 282 -16.81 1.53 -2.99
C ILE A 282 -15.95 0.94 -1.86
N ASP A 283 -16.02 -0.38 -1.64
CA ASP A 283 -15.19 -1.08 -0.66
C ASP A 283 -13.70 -1.04 -0.99
N ASP A 284 -13.33 -0.78 -2.26
CA ASP A 284 -11.94 -0.54 -2.66
C ASP A 284 -11.36 0.64 -1.84
N LEU A 285 -12.17 1.66 -1.53
CA LEU A 285 -11.76 2.83 -0.73
C LEU A 285 -11.61 2.51 0.75
N TYR A 286 -12.32 1.52 1.27
CA TYR A 286 -12.20 1.10 2.68
C TYR A 286 -10.76 0.70 3.01
N SER A 287 -10.12 -0.04 2.09
CA SER A 287 -8.72 -0.43 2.24
C SER A 287 -7.78 0.78 2.37
N TYR A 288 -8.03 1.85 1.60
CA TYR A 288 -7.25 3.09 1.64
C TYR A 288 -7.52 3.87 2.92
N PHE A 289 -8.77 3.98 3.36
CA PHE A 289 -9.09 4.63 4.63
C PHE A 289 -8.46 3.91 5.82
N ARG A 290 -8.50 2.56 5.83
CA ARG A 290 -7.83 1.72 6.83
C ARG A 290 -6.33 1.97 6.83
N PHE A 291 -5.70 2.04 5.66
CA PHE A 291 -4.28 2.36 5.54
C PHE A 291 -3.96 3.76 6.07
N LEU A 292 -4.73 4.79 5.67
CA LEU A 292 -4.54 6.19 6.08
C LEU A 292 -4.86 6.45 7.56
N ARG A 293 -5.44 5.48 8.27
CA ARG A 293 -5.89 5.57 9.68
C ARG A 293 -6.94 6.67 9.90
N ASN A 294 -7.81 6.87 8.92
CA ASN A 294 -8.92 7.81 9.04
C ASN A 294 -10.10 7.11 9.75
N SER A 295 -10.74 7.76 10.72
CA SER A 295 -11.88 7.18 11.45
C SER A 295 -13.09 7.04 10.52
N ILE A 296 -13.60 5.81 10.39
CA ILE A 296 -14.58 5.39 9.38
C ILE A 296 -16.03 5.84 9.72
N GLN A 297 -16.23 6.80 10.64
CA GLN A 297 -17.55 7.39 10.92
C GLN A 297 -18.27 8.00 9.68
N GLY A 298 -17.59 8.11 8.52
CA GLY A 298 -17.97 8.96 7.39
C GLY A 298 -18.56 8.31 6.13
N TYR A 299 -19.07 7.08 6.14
CA TYR A 299 -19.73 6.53 4.94
C TYR A 299 -20.96 7.36 4.49
N LYS A 300 -21.70 7.94 5.44
CA LYS A 300 -22.89 8.75 5.15
C LYS A 300 -22.60 10.05 4.38
N LYS A 301 -21.33 10.49 4.30
CA LYS A 301 -20.89 11.68 3.54
C LYS A 301 -19.57 11.42 2.80
N LEU A 302 -19.43 10.27 2.14
CA LEU A 302 -18.21 9.84 1.45
C LEU A 302 -17.60 10.92 0.54
N GLN A 303 -18.42 11.65 -0.22
CA GLN A 303 -17.95 12.73 -1.09
C GLN A 303 -17.23 13.85 -0.33
N ALA A 304 -17.70 14.21 0.88
CA ALA A 304 -17.06 15.24 1.69
C ALA A 304 -15.70 14.75 2.22
N VAL A 305 -15.63 13.49 2.66
CA VAL A 305 -14.39 12.86 3.12
C VAL A 305 -13.38 12.78 1.97
N LEU A 306 -13.80 12.31 0.80
CA LEU A 306 -12.95 12.23 -0.38
C LEU A 306 -12.45 13.59 -0.83
N ARG A 307 -13.30 14.63 -0.86
CA ARG A 307 -12.86 16.01 -1.14
C ARG A 307 -11.81 16.49 -0.14
N ALA A 308 -11.89 16.05 1.12
CA ALA A 308 -10.91 16.42 2.12
C ALA A 308 -9.58 15.68 1.94
N ILE A 309 -9.56 14.39 1.58
CA ILE A 309 -8.31 13.59 1.63
C ILE A 309 -7.73 13.18 0.27
N MET A 310 -8.48 13.36 -0.82
CA MET A 310 -8.09 12.94 -2.16
C MET A 310 -7.96 14.14 -3.10
N LEU A 311 -6.83 14.22 -3.79
CA LEU A 311 -6.65 15.10 -4.95
C LEU A 311 -6.74 14.24 -6.20
N ARG A 312 -7.73 14.51 -7.06
CA ARG A 312 -7.94 13.79 -8.32
C ARG A 312 -8.03 14.77 -9.48
N ARG A 313 -7.13 14.64 -10.46
CA ARG A 313 -7.16 15.42 -11.71
C ARG A 313 -6.99 14.49 -12.89
N THR A 314 -7.66 14.82 -13.98
CA THR A 314 -7.62 14.11 -15.24
C THR A 314 -6.87 14.91 -16.30
N LYS A 315 -6.47 14.25 -17.40
CA LYS A 315 -5.83 14.94 -18.54
C LYS A 315 -6.71 16.04 -19.17
N GLY A 316 -8.03 15.98 -18.98
CA GLY A 316 -8.98 17.02 -19.43
C GLY A 316 -9.30 18.09 -18.38
N THR A 317 -8.67 18.06 -17.20
CA THR A 317 -8.90 19.06 -16.15
C THR A 317 -8.38 20.42 -16.59
N LEU A 318 -9.20 21.47 -16.41
CA LEU A 318 -8.82 22.86 -16.62
C LEU A 318 -8.35 23.48 -15.29
N ILE A 319 -7.22 24.19 -15.32
CA ILE A 319 -6.68 24.96 -14.19
C ILE A 319 -6.65 26.41 -14.62
N ASP A 320 -7.52 27.23 -14.01
CA ASP A 320 -7.70 28.65 -14.32
C ASP A 320 -7.99 28.87 -15.82
N GLY A 321 -8.92 28.09 -16.37
CA GLY A 321 -9.34 28.16 -17.77
C GLY A 321 -8.39 27.52 -18.78
N GLN A 322 -7.21 27.04 -18.35
CA GLN A 322 -6.21 26.42 -19.23
C GLN A 322 -6.15 24.90 -19.04
N PRO A 323 -5.98 24.09 -20.10
CA PRO A 323 -5.79 22.64 -19.97
C PRO A 323 -4.55 22.32 -19.13
N ILE A 324 -4.67 21.29 -18.28
CA ILE A 324 -3.59 20.84 -17.41
C ILE A 324 -2.32 20.46 -18.20
N ILE A 325 -2.51 19.81 -19.35
CA ILE A 325 -1.47 19.41 -20.29
C ILE A 325 -2.07 19.50 -21.70
N ASN A 326 -1.30 20.06 -22.63
CA ASN A 326 -1.63 20.02 -24.06
C ASN A 326 -1.18 18.68 -24.63
N LEU A 327 -2.13 17.77 -24.83
CA LEU A 327 -1.89 16.47 -25.45
C LEU A 327 -2.35 16.50 -26.92
N PRO A 328 -1.63 15.82 -27.83
CA PRO A 328 -2.14 15.60 -29.17
C PRO A 328 -3.44 14.77 -29.12
N PRO A 329 -4.31 14.90 -30.13
CA PRO A 329 -5.54 14.12 -30.20
C PRO A 329 -5.22 12.62 -30.22
N LYS A 330 -6.04 11.83 -29.51
CA LYS A 330 -5.94 10.37 -29.52
C LYS A 330 -6.61 9.82 -30.77
N THR A 331 -5.83 9.26 -31.69
CA THR A 331 -6.35 8.49 -32.82
C THR A 331 -6.46 7.02 -32.43
N ILE A 332 -7.64 6.41 -32.59
CA ILE A 332 -7.87 4.99 -32.37
C ILE A 332 -8.18 4.36 -33.71
N GLU A 333 -7.28 3.52 -34.21
CA GLU A 333 -7.49 2.75 -35.42
C GLU A 333 -7.83 1.31 -35.03
N LEU A 334 -8.98 0.82 -35.50
CA LEU A 334 -9.43 -0.56 -35.27
C LEU A 334 -9.16 -1.38 -36.52
N THR A 335 -8.06 -2.13 -36.51
CA THR A 335 -7.72 -3.07 -37.57
C THR A 335 -8.38 -4.41 -37.29
N LYS A 336 -9.29 -4.84 -38.15
CA LYS A 336 -9.81 -6.21 -38.13
C LYS A 336 -8.80 -7.11 -38.81
N VAL A 337 -8.43 -8.21 -38.14
CA VAL A 337 -7.53 -9.22 -38.66
C VAL A 337 -8.35 -10.48 -38.91
N ASP A 338 -8.22 -11.04 -40.10
CA ASP A 338 -8.87 -12.29 -40.46
C ASP A 338 -7.95 -13.46 -40.12
N PHE A 339 -8.52 -14.50 -39.50
CA PHE A 339 -7.82 -15.77 -39.33
C PHE A 339 -7.46 -16.38 -40.69
N SER A 340 -6.30 -17.02 -40.75
CA SER A 340 -5.98 -17.98 -41.79
C SER A 340 -6.98 -19.13 -41.83
N GLY A 341 -7.01 -19.89 -42.93
CA GLY A 341 -7.90 -21.05 -43.06
C GLY A 341 -7.72 -22.08 -41.94
N GLU A 342 -6.47 -22.31 -41.53
CA GLU A 342 -6.12 -23.24 -40.45
C GLU A 342 -6.59 -22.73 -39.07
N GLU A 343 -6.32 -21.46 -38.76
CA GLU A 343 -6.78 -20.82 -37.52
C GLU A 343 -8.30 -20.77 -37.43
N ARG A 344 -8.97 -20.49 -38.55
CA ARG A 344 -10.44 -20.49 -38.63
C ARG A 344 -11.00 -21.88 -38.35
N ALA A 345 -10.46 -22.91 -38.98
CA ALA A 345 -10.89 -24.29 -38.75
C ALA A 345 -10.67 -24.71 -37.29
N PHE A 346 -9.51 -24.37 -36.71
CA PHE A 346 -9.21 -24.61 -35.30
C PHE A 346 -10.19 -23.90 -34.37
N TYR A 347 -10.41 -22.60 -34.57
CA TYR A 347 -11.32 -21.81 -33.77
C TYR A 347 -12.75 -22.33 -33.84
N THR A 348 -13.27 -22.63 -35.04
CA THR A 348 -14.63 -23.15 -35.22
C THR A 348 -14.83 -24.50 -34.53
N LYS A 349 -13.82 -25.38 -34.56
CA LYS A 349 -13.86 -26.64 -33.81
C LYS A 349 -13.94 -26.39 -32.30
N LEU A 350 -13.05 -25.55 -31.76
CA LEU A 350 -13.02 -25.20 -30.35
C LEU A 350 -14.32 -24.53 -29.89
N GLU A 351 -14.91 -23.68 -30.73
CA GLU A 351 -16.18 -23.02 -30.47
C GLU A 351 -17.34 -24.02 -30.45
N ALA A 352 -17.38 -24.97 -31.40
CA ALA A 352 -18.41 -26.01 -31.45
C ALA A 352 -18.38 -26.91 -30.21
N ASP A 353 -17.18 -27.32 -29.78
CA ASP A 353 -16.96 -28.10 -28.56
C ASP A 353 -17.42 -27.32 -27.32
N SER A 354 -17.01 -26.04 -27.23
CA SER A 354 -17.39 -25.16 -26.13
C SER A 354 -18.90 -24.94 -26.07
N ARG A 355 -19.54 -24.69 -27.22
CA ARG A 355 -20.98 -24.48 -27.31
C ARG A 355 -21.76 -25.72 -26.89
N SER A 356 -21.26 -26.91 -27.22
CA SER A 356 -21.88 -28.18 -26.83
C SER A 356 -21.81 -28.41 -25.32
N GLN A 357 -20.65 -28.15 -24.70
CA GLN A 357 -20.51 -28.22 -23.24
C GLN A 357 -21.39 -27.20 -22.51
N PHE A 358 -21.49 -25.96 -23.02
CA PHE A 358 -22.37 -24.96 -22.45
C PHE A 358 -23.85 -25.37 -22.51
N LYS A 359 -24.29 -25.94 -23.65
CA LYS A 359 -25.65 -26.47 -23.79
C LYS A 359 -25.93 -27.59 -22.78
N ALA A 360 -24.96 -28.46 -22.50
CA ALA A 360 -25.11 -29.49 -21.47
C ALA A 360 -25.29 -28.89 -20.06
N TYR A 361 -24.52 -27.86 -19.70
CA TYR A 361 -24.69 -27.15 -18.43
C TYR A 361 -26.02 -26.40 -18.34
N ALA A 362 -26.48 -25.82 -19.45
CA ALA A 362 -27.78 -25.16 -19.53
C ALA A 362 -28.93 -26.14 -19.35
N ALA A 363 -28.88 -27.30 -20.03
CA ALA A 363 -29.88 -28.36 -19.90
C ALA A 363 -29.92 -28.96 -18.49
N ALA A 364 -28.76 -29.06 -17.81
CA ALA A 364 -28.67 -29.52 -16.44
C ALA A 364 -29.06 -28.46 -15.39
N GLY A 365 -29.29 -27.20 -15.80
CA GLY A 365 -29.55 -26.08 -14.88
C GLY A 365 -28.34 -25.69 -14.00
N THR A 366 -27.12 -26.15 -14.32
CA THR A 366 -25.92 -25.96 -13.50
C THR A 366 -25.00 -24.84 -13.97
N VAL A 367 -25.48 -23.96 -14.87
CA VAL A 367 -24.68 -22.85 -15.44
C VAL A 367 -23.97 -22.01 -14.37
N ASN A 368 -24.69 -21.60 -13.32
CA ASN A 368 -24.13 -20.79 -12.24
C ASN A 368 -23.10 -21.55 -11.38
N GLN A 369 -23.26 -22.86 -11.24
CA GLN A 369 -22.32 -23.71 -10.50
C GLN A 369 -21.03 -23.94 -11.31
N ASN A 370 -21.16 -23.97 -12.65
CA ASN A 370 -20.07 -24.17 -13.59
C ASN A 370 -19.49 -22.86 -14.16
N TYR A 371 -19.70 -21.72 -13.50
CA TYR A 371 -19.26 -20.41 -13.97
C TYR A 371 -17.74 -20.35 -14.25
N ALA A 372 -16.93 -20.97 -13.38
CA ALA A 372 -15.48 -21.06 -13.58
C ALA A 372 -15.11 -21.83 -14.86
N ASN A 373 -15.83 -22.91 -15.18
CA ASN A 373 -15.61 -23.69 -16.40
C ASN A 373 -16.01 -22.88 -17.65
N ILE A 374 -17.09 -22.11 -17.57
CA ILE A 374 -17.52 -21.22 -18.67
C ILE A 374 -16.45 -20.15 -18.94
N LEU A 375 -15.90 -19.54 -17.89
CA LEU A 375 -14.80 -18.58 -18.05
C LEU A 375 -13.54 -19.22 -18.64
N LEU A 376 -13.23 -20.47 -18.29
CA LEU A 376 -12.14 -21.22 -18.90
C LEU A 376 -12.37 -21.46 -20.40
N MET A 377 -13.59 -21.83 -20.80
CA MET A 377 -13.94 -22.01 -22.22
C MET A 377 -13.80 -20.71 -23.02
N LEU A 378 -14.28 -19.59 -22.47
CA LEU A 378 -14.10 -18.26 -23.08
C LEU A 378 -12.63 -17.85 -23.13
N LEU A 379 -11.84 -18.18 -22.10
CA LEU A 379 -10.40 -17.93 -22.09
C LEU A 379 -9.70 -18.70 -23.22
N ARG A 380 -10.06 -19.98 -23.45
CA ARG A 380 -9.50 -20.76 -24.56
C ARG A 380 -9.84 -20.16 -25.92
N LEU A 381 -11.08 -19.69 -26.13
CA LEU A 381 -11.45 -19.01 -27.37
C LEU A 381 -10.64 -17.71 -27.57
N ARG A 382 -10.45 -16.91 -26.51
CA ARG A 382 -9.63 -15.70 -26.58
C ARG A 382 -8.16 -16.01 -26.90
N GLN A 383 -7.61 -17.05 -26.27
CA GLN A 383 -6.26 -17.54 -26.59
C GLN A 383 -6.13 -18.01 -28.04
N ALA A 384 -7.16 -18.67 -28.59
CA ALA A 384 -7.17 -19.09 -29.99
C ALA A 384 -7.18 -17.90 -30.96
N CYS A 385 -7.78 -16.77 -30.58
CA CYS A 385 -7.73 -15.53 -31.37
C CYS A 385 -6.33 -14.92 -31.42
N ASP A 386 -5.54 -15.10 -30.36
CA ASP A 386 -4.15 -14.61 -30.31
C ASP A 386 -3.21 -15.57 -31.06
N HIS A 387 -3.22 -16.87 -30.69
CA HIS A 387 -2.45 -17.91 -31.37
C HIS A 387 -2.91 -19.34 -30.96
N PRO A 388 -3.11 -20.30 -31.88
CA PRO A 388 -3.59 -21.66 -31.56
C PRO A 388 -2.73 -22.44 -30.54
N LEU A 389 -1.42 -22.18 -30.49
CA LEU A 389 -0.51 -22.82 -29.52
C LEU A 389 -0.80 -22.46 -28.05
N LEU A 390 -1.50 -21.35 -27.79
CA LEU A 390 -1.89 -20.97 -26.43
C LEU A 390 -3.04 -21.82 -25.86
N VAL A 391 -3.77 -22.52 -26.74
CA VAL A 391 -4.88 -23.40 -26.37
C VAL A 391 -4.45 -24.86 -26.30
N LYS A 392 -3.50 -25.28 -27.15
CA LYS A 392 -2.97 -26.64 -27.11
C LYS A 392 -2.37 -26.89 -25.73
N ASP A 393 -3.05 -27.74 -24.95
CA ASP A 393 -2.36 -28.41 -23.86
C ASP A 393 -1.19 -29.17 -24.48
N TYR A 394 -0.03 -29.06 -23.85
CA TYR A 394 1.20 -29.79 -24.15
C TYR A 394 0.99 -31.28 -23.83
N ASN A 395 0.01 -31.93 -24.46
CA ASN A 395 -0.43 -33.28 -24.13
C ASN A 395 -0.12 -34.23 -25.29
N SER A 396 1.13 -34.71 -25.31
CA SER A 396 1.51 -36.14 -25.43
C SER A 396 2.93 -36.31 -25.97
N ASN A 397 3.94 -35.90 -25.19
CA ASN A 397 5.23 -36.57 -25.07
C ASN A 397 5.94 -36.01 -23.82
N PRO A 398 6.53 -36.83 -22.94
CA PRO A 398 7.30 -36.36 -21.81
C PRO A 398 8.64 -35.76 -22.29
N VAL A 399 8.62 -34.56 -22.87
CA VAL A 399 9.82 -33.80 -23.28
C VAL A 399 10.17 -32.70 -22.25
N GLY A 400 9.43 -32.64 -21.13
CA GLY A 400 9.72 -31.69 -20.04
C GLY A 400 11.00 -32.00 -19.25
N LEU A 401 11.46 -33.26 -19.26
CA LEU A 401 12.76 -33.63 -18.69
C LEU A 401 13.89 -33.43 -19.72
N ASP A 402 13.62 -33.69 -21.00
CA ASP A 402 14.59 -33.54 -22.09
C ASP A 402 14.84 -32.08 -22.48
N SER A 403 13.91 -31.13 -22.27
CA SER A 403 14.12 -29.73 -22.66
C SER A 403 15.26 -29.04 -21.88
N PHE A 404 15.39 -29.33 -20.58
CA PHE A 404 16.46 -28.77 -19.76
C PHE A 404 17.82 -29.45 -20.03
N GLU A 405 17.78 -30.72 -20.41
CA GLU A 405 18.97 -31.52 -20.73
C GLU A 405 19.46 -31.27 -22.16
N MET A 406 18.55 -31.04 -23.11
CA MET A 406 18.83 -30.50 -24.45
C MET A 406 19.39 -29.08 -24.36
N ALA A 407 18.83 -28.21 -23.49
CA ALA A 407 19.37 -26.88 -23.27
C ALA A 407 20.81 -26.90 -22.73
N LYS A 408 21.16 -27.90 -21.90
CA LYS A 408 22.53 -28.14 -21.43
C LYS A 408 23.48 -28.71 -22.50
N ARG A 409 22.94 -29.36 -23.55
CA ARG A 409 23.70 -29.96 -24.66
C ARG A 409 23.88 -29.00 -25.85
N LEU A 410 23.29 -27.81 -25.81
CA LEU A 410 23.49 -26.80 -26.84
C LEU A 410 24.97 -26.37 -26.88
N PRO A 411 25.61 -26.34 -28.07
CA PRO A 411 26.96 -25.82 -28.22
C PRO A 411 27.06 -24.40 -27.66
N ARG A 412 28.15 -24.09 -26.96
CA ARG A 412 28.34 -22.79 -26.30
C ARG A 412 28.19 -21.62 -27.27
N ASP A 413 28.58 -21.80 -28.52
CA ASP A 413 28.48 -20.77 -29.56
C ASP A 413 27.03 -20.44 -29.91
N LEU A 414 26.14 -21.42 -29.90
CA LEU A 414 24.72 -21.25 -30.21
C LEU A 414 23.97 -20.61 -29.04
N VAL A 415 24.35 -20.97 -27.81
CA VAL A 415 23.85 -20.31 -26.58
C VAL A 415 24.32 -18.85 -26.54
N THR A 416 25.59 -18.60 -26.89
CA THR A 416 26.15 -17.24 -26.92
C THR A 416 25.49 -16.39 -28.01
N ASN A 417 25.21 -16.96 -29.18
CA ASN A 417 24.44 -16.28 -30.22
C ASN A 417 23.00 -15.97 -29.79
N LEU A 418 22.32 -16.90 -29.12
CA LEU A 418 20.97 -16.64 -28.57
C LEU A 418 20.98 -15.54 -27.49
N TYR A 419 21.97 -15.55 -26.60
CA TYR A 419 22.15 -14.46 -25.63
C TYR A 419 22.48 -13.14 -26.33
N MET A 420 23.32 -13.17 -27.37
CA MET A 420 23.59 -12.00 -28.18
C MET A 420 22.35 -11.53 -28.94
N GLU A 421 21.49 -12.39 -29.48
CA GLU A 421 20.22 -11.99 -30.12
C GLU A 421 19.23 -11.41 -29.10
N LEU A 422 19.18 -11.93 -27.88
CA LEU A 422 18.37 -11.37 -26.79
C LEU A 422 18.92 -10.05 -26.26
N ASP A 423 20.23 -9.84 -26.27
CA ASP A 423 20.89 -8.58 -25.88
C ASP A 423 20.92 -7.54 -27.03
N THR A 424 20.97 -7.99 -28.29
CA THR A 424 21.01 -7.14 -29.51
C THR A 424 19.65 -6.83 -30.10
N THR A 425 18.60 -7.57 -29.71
CA THR A 425 17.22 -7.07 -29.77
C THR A 425 17.04 -5.97 -28.73
N SER A 426 17.76 -4.87 -28.94
CA SER A 426 17.15 -3.56 -28.83
C SER A 426 15.71 -3.70 -29.30
N ALA A 427 14.76 -3.51 -28.37
CA ALA A 427 13.34 -3.59 -28.63
C ALA A 427 12.96 -2.41 -29.54
N ILE A 428 13.43 -2.44 -30.78
CA ILE A 428 13.15 -1.47 -31.81
C ILE A 428 11.80 -1.87 -32.35
N CYS A 429 10.78 -1.22 -31.80
CA CYS A 429 9.48 -1.11 -32.42
C CYS A 429 9.67 -0.62 -33.87
N HIS A 430 9.45 -1.49 -34.87
CA HIS A 430 9.57 -1.12 -36.28
C HIS A 430 8.60 0.00 -36.70
N VAL A 431 7.51 0.20 -35.96
CA VAL A 431 6.57 1.33 -36.15
C VAL A 431 7.17 2.65 -35.66
N CYS A 432 8.07 2.62 -34.69
CA CYS A 432 8.62 3.78 -34.01
C CYS A 432 9.91 4.29 -34.69
N ASN A 433 10.41 3.59 -35.71
CA ASN A 433 11.66 3.91 -36.40
C ASN A 433 11.44 4.51 -37.81
N VAL A 434 10.24 5.00 -38.08
CA VAL A 434 9.94 5.81 -39.26
C VAL A 434 9.35 7.14 -38.79
N SER A 435 10.22 8.06 -38.38
CA SER A 435 9.99 9.52 -38.31
C SER A 435 11.31 10.21 -37.96
#